data_AF-A0A6V8L883-F1
#
_entry.id   AF-A0A6V8L883-F1
#
_cell.length_a   1.000
_cell.length_b   1.000
_cell.length_c   1.000
_cell.angle_alpha   90.00
_cell.angle_beta   90.00
_cell.angle_gamma   90.00
#
_symmetry.space_group_name_H-M   'P 1'
#
loop_
_entity.id
_entity.type
_entity.pdbx_description
1 polymer ?
#
loop_
_entity_poly.entity_id
_entity_poly.type
_entity_poly.pdbx_seq_one_letter_code
_entity_poly.pdbx_strand_id
1 'polypeptide(L)'
;MDEHMHSLTQAREAYAARDWATAALRFDAVPTGQLAADDLADYADAVWWLGRIEDNLRLSAAACDAFLADSRPVEAAGAALVLGVLHLARGDEPQGMGWIGRAGHLLEGVPVCPVHGLLLHLTGVEPSLQAGQPAAAVDAARQVRDLGRRLGQPDLVAIGLNGEGRALIRSGHVIDGLRLLDEAMIAVLDGELAPFVSGTLYCHTITACHEVVDVRRMARWTDLAERWLATFPAAVAFGVCARCTGLSSTSSTAGGTTPSAQRCRSCRTSMPTGSTMPPRHGTSWPRRAGCAATRAPQAPTTRRTPVGATRSRVGPCCSSWVATPREPRRPCAPP
;
A
#
# COMPACT_ATOMS: atom_id res chain seq x y z
N MET A 1 -35.76 -9.35 -19.85
CA MET A 1 -34.51 -9.98 -20.32
C MET A 1 -33.70 -8.98 -21.14
N ASP A 2 -34.33 -8.31 -22.11
CA ASP A 2 -33.69 -7.26 -22.93
C ASP A 2 -33.17 -6.06 -22.12
N GLU A 3 -33.88 -5.65 -21.06
CA GLU A 3 -33.48 -4.50 -20.22
C GLU A 3 -32.19 -4.78 -19.41
N HIS A 4 -32.04 -5.98 -18.83
CA HIS A 4 -30.81 -6.36 -18.12
C HIS A 4 -29.64 -6.51 -19.10
N MET A 5 -29.86 -7.08 -20.29
CA MET A 5 -28.81 -7.21 -21.31
C MET A 5 -28.34 -5.84 -21.81
N HIS A 6 -29.26 -4.90 -21.99
CA HIS A 6 -28.94 -3.52 -22.33
C HIS A 6 -28.16 -2.84 -21.19
N SER A 7 -28.56 -3.04 -19.93
CA SER A 7 -27.85 -2.51 -18.77
C SER A 7 -26.43 -3.08 -18.66
N LEU A 8 -26.23 -4.38 -18.89
CA LEU A 8 -24.90 -5.01 -18.91
C LEU A 8 -23.99 -4.40 -19.98
N THR A 9 -24.52 -4.21 -21.18
CA THR A 9 -23.75 -3.60 -22.28
C THR A 9 -23.30 -2.19 -21.91
N GLN A 10 -24.22 -1.37 -21.38
CA GLN A 10 -23.91 -0.03 -20.90
C GLN A 10 -22.93 -0.02 -19.72
N ALA A 11 -23.02 -1.00 -18.81
CA ALA A 11 -22.11 -1.13 -17.68
C ALA A 11 -20.66 -1.35 -18.15
N ARG A 12 -20.48 -2.28 -19.10
CA ARG A 12 -19.17 -2.61 -19.70
C ARG A 12 -18.59 -1.44 -20.48
N GLU A 13 -19.40 -0.74 -21.27
CA GLU A 13 -18.98 0.46 -22.00
C GLU A 13 -18.54 1.58 -21.05
N ALA A 14 -19.31 1.84 -19.99
CA ALA A 14 -18.98 2.83 -18.97
C ALA A 14 -17.71 2.44 -18.20
N TYR A 15 -17.54 1.16 -17.86
CA TYR A 15 -16.35 0.64 -17.19
C TYR A 15 -15.10 0.82 -18.07
N ALA A 16 -15.17 0.46 -19.36
CA ALA A 16 -14.08 0.66 -20.31
C ALA A 16 -13.70 2.15 -20.46
N ALA A 17 -14.68 3.05 -20.36
CA ALA A 17 -14.47 4.50 -20.36
C ALA A 17 -14.01 5.08 -19.00
N ARG A 18 -13.83 4.24 -17.97
CA ARG A 18 -13.53 4.63 -16.57
C ARG A 18 -14.59 5.56 -15.95
N ASP A 19 -15.82 5.52 -16.46
CA ASP A 19 -16.98 6.13 -15.82
C ASP A 19 -17.53 5.17 -14.77
N TRP A 20 -16.78 5.04 -13.66
CA TRP A 20 -17.09 4.11 -12.57
C TRP A 20 -18.47 4.34 -11.95
N ALA A 21 -18.94 5.59 -11.94
CA ALA A 21 -20.25 5.95 -11.41
C ALA A 21 -21.37 5.36 -12.27
N THR A 22 -21.30 5.58 -13.60
CA THR A 22 -22.27 5.00 -14.53
C THR A 22 -22.14 3.48 -14.58
N ALA A 23 -20.92 2.93 -14.60
CA ALA A 23 -20.69 1.48 -14.60
C ALA A 23 -21.37 0.82 -13.39
N ALA A 24 -21.08 1.31 -12.18
CA ALA A 24 -21.66 0.76 -10.95
C ALA A 24 -23.19 0.87 -10.94
N LEU A 25 -23.75 2.01 -11.37
CA LEU A 25 -25.20 2.19 -11.46
C LEU A 25 -25.86 1.17 -12.41
N ARG A 26 -25.20 0.86 -13.53
CA ARG A 26 -25.71 -0.10 -14.52
C ARG A 26 -25.55 -1.55 -14.06
N PHE A 27 -24.47 -1.87 -13.35
CA PHE A 27 -24.32 -3.17 -12.71
C PHE A 27 -25.30 -3.37 -11.55
N ASP A 28 -25.57 -2.34 -10.74
CA ASP A 28 -26.56 -2.37 -9.64
C ASP A 28 -27.96 -2.78 -10.13
N ALA A 29 -28.30 -2.47 -11.39
CA ALA A 29 -29.60 -2.80 -12.00
C ALA A 29 -29.71 -4.28 -12.44
N VAL A 30 -28.63 -5.05 -12.38
CA VAL A 30 -28.60 -6.45 -12.82
C VAL A 30 -28.40 -7.36 -11.60
N PRO A 31 -29.24 -8.40 -11.41
CA PRO A 31 -29.04 -9.33 -10.31
C PRO A 31 -27.66 -9.99 -10.37
N THR A 32 -26.93 -10.04 -9.25
CA THR A 32 -25.56 -10.58 -9.17
C THR A 32 -25.42 -11.98 -9.77
N GLY A 33 -26.43 -12.85 -9.61
CA GLY A 33 -26.42 -14.21 -10.19
C GLY A 33 -26.54 -14.27 -11.72
N GLN A 34 -26.74 -13.14 -12.39
CA GLN A 34 -26.77 -13.00 -13.85
C GLN A 34 -25.49 -12.35 -14.39
N LEU A 35 -24.56 -11.93 -13.52
CA LEU A 35 -23.28 -11.35 -13.90
C LEU A 35 -22.27 -12.47 -14.21
N ALA A 36 -21.51 -12.32 -15.30
CA ALA A 36 -20.38 -13.19 -15.56
C ALA A 36 -19.21 -12.89 -14.60
N ALA A 37 -18.19 -13.75 -14.57
CA ALA A 37 -17.02 -13.56 -13.71
C ALA A 37 -16.31 -12.21 -13.98
N ASP A 38 -16.15 -11.85 -15.25
CA ASP A 38 -15.56 -10.56 -15.63
C ASP A 38 -16.45 -9.37 -15.24
N ASP A 39 -17.79 -9.49 -15.36
CA ASP A 39 -18.72 -8.45 -14.91
C ASP A 39 -18.63 -8.21 -13.41
N LEU A 40 -18.49 -9.29 -12.62
CA LEU A 40 -18.31 -9.19 -11.17
C LEU A 40 -17.00 -8.49 -10.80
N ALA A 41 -15.92 -8.78 -11.53
CA ALA A 41 -14.61 -8.15 -11.33
C ALA A 41 -14.64 -6.66 -11.70
N ASP A 42 -15.22 -6.31 -12.85
CA ASP A 42 -15.35 -4.93 -13.32
C ASP A 42 -16.26 -4.12 -12.39
N TYR A 43 -17.37 -4.72 -11.94
CA TYR A 43 -18.25 -4.09 -10.98
C TYR A 43 -17.54 -3.88 -9.64
N ALA A 44 -16.77 -4.86 -9.16
CA ALA A 44 -15.97 -4.73 -7.94
C ALA A 44 -14.99 -3.55 -8.03
N ASP A 45 -14.23 -3.42 -9.12
CA ASP A 45 -13.29 -2.31 -9.31
C ASP A 45 -14.04 -0.96 -9.41
N ALA A 46 -15.13 -0.89 -10.17
CA ALA A 46 -15.95 0.33 -10.24
C ALA A 46 -16.41 0.80 -8.85
N VAL A 47 -16.93 -0.10 -8.01
CA VAL A 47 -17.42 0.28 -6.67
C VAL A 47 -16.28 0.61 -5.70
N TRP A 48 -15.06 0.09 -5.91
CA TRP A 48 -13.86 0.51 -5.19
C TRP A 48 -13.56 1.99 -5.43
N TRP A 49 -13.59 2.42 -6.70
CA TRP A 49 -13.39 3.82 -7.07
C TRP A 49 -14.49 4.74 -6.54
N LEU A 50 -15.68 4.22 -6.22
CA LEU A 50 -16.74 4.97 -5.55
C LEU A 50 -16.65 4.95 -4.01
N GLY A 51 -15.64 4.29 -3.44
CA GLY A 51 -15.49 4.14 -2.00
C GLY A 51 -16.52 3.22 -1.34
N ARG A 52 -17.27 2.42 -2.12
CA ARG A 52 -18.23 1.42 -1.62
C ARG A 52 -17.48 0.15 -1.20
N ILE A 53 -16.70 0.25 -0.12
CA ILE A 53 -15.72 -0.77 0.27
C ILE A 53 -16.36 -2.14 0.57
N GLU A 54 -17.48 -2.16 1.29
CA GLU A 54 -18.15 -3.44 1.63
C GLU A 54 -18.70 -4.15 0.38
N ASP A 55 -19.21 -3.38 -0.60
CA ASP A 55 -19.63 -3.94 -1.89
C ASP A 55 -18.43 -4.49 -2.66
N ASN A 56 -17.32 -3.74 -2.70
CA ASN A 56 -16.10 -4.19 -3.37
C ASN A 56 -15.60 -5.53 -2.79
N LEU A 57 -15.55 -5.68 -1.46
CA LEU A 57 -15.10 -6.93 -0.83
C LEU A 57 -16.03 -8.11 -1.19
N ARG A 58 -17.35 -7.91 -1.10
CA ARG A 58 -18.33 -8.93 -1.46
C ARG A 58 -18.25 -9.32 -2.94
N LEU A 59 -18.14 -8.35 -3.83
CA LEU A 59 -18.08 -8.57 -5.28
C LEU A 59 -16.76 -9.19 -5.71
N SER A 60 -15.63 -8.78 -5.11
CA SER A 60 -14.33 -9.39 -5.40
C SER A 60 -14.28 -10.86 -4.97
N ALA A 61 -14.90 -11.20 -3.84
CA ALA A 61 -15.04 -12.60 -3.42
C ALA A 61 -15.92 -13.41 -4.39
N ALA A 62 -17.06 -12.83 -4.81
CA ALA A 62 -17.92 -13.45 -5.81
C ALA A 62 -17.22 -13.63 -7.17
N ALA A 63 -16.43 -12.64 -7.60
CA ALA A 63 -15.62 -12.73 -8.82
C ALA A 63 -14.57 -13.84 -8.72
N CYS A 64 -13.88 -13.95 -7.57
CA CYS A 64 -12.95 -15.06 -7.33
C CYS A 64 -13.63 -16.42 -7.46
N ASP A 65 -14.80 -16.60 -6.84
CA ASP A 65 -15.54 -17.87 -6.91
C ASP A 65 -16.05 -18.16 -8.34
N ALA A 66 -16.51 -17.13 -9.06
CA ALA A 66 -16.95 -17.25 -10.45
C ALA A 66 -15.79 -17.62 -11.40
N PHE A 67 -14.62 -17.00 -11.25
CA PHE A 67 -13.43 -17.37 -12.02
C PHE A 67 -13.02 -18.84 -11.77
N LEU A 68 -13.14 -19.33 -10.54
CA LEU A 68 -12.87 -20.74 -10.25
C LEU A 68 -13.89 -21.67 -10.88
N ALA A 69 -15.17 -21.31 -10.86
CA ALA A 69 -16.20 -22.08 -11.56
C ALA A 69 -15.94 -22.16 -13.07
N ASP A 70 -15.39 -21.08 -13.66
CA ASP A 70 -15.02 -20.99 -15.07
C ASP A 70 -13.62 -21.58 -15.38
N SER A 71 -12.95 -22.22 -14.42
CA SER A 71 -11.59 -22.78 -14.58
C SER A 71 -10.53 -21.74 -14.99
N ARG A 72 -10.62 -20.53 -14.43
CA ARG A 72 -9.72 -19.38 -14.64
C ARG A 72 -8.91 -19.07 -13.37
N PRO A 73 -7.92 -19.90 -13.01
CA PRO A 73 -7.21 -19.79 -11.72
C PRO A 73 -6.34 -18.54 -11.58
N VAL A 74 -5.82 -18.00 -12.70
CA VAL A 74 -4.98 -16.79 -12.68
C VAL A 74 -5.80 -15.58 -12.25
N GLU A 75 -6.99 -15.40 -12.83
CA GLU A 75 -7.90 -14.31 -12.52
C GLU A 75 -8.48 -14.45 -11.11
N ALA A 76 -8.82 -15.67 -10.70
CA ALA A 76 -9.22 -15.95 -9.32
C ALA A 76 -8.12 -15.58 -8.32
N ALA A 77 -6.87 -15.94 -8.60
CA ALA A 77 -5.72 -15.55 -7.77
C ALA A 77 -5.53 -14.02 -7.74
N GLY A 78 -5.69 -13.34 -8.87
CA GLY A 78 -5.67 -11.87 -8.94
C GLY A 78 -6.72 -11.22 -8.03
N ALA A 79 -7.97 -11.67 -8.11
CA ALA A 79 -9.06 -11.20 -7.25
C ALA A 79 -8.79 -11.47 -5.76
N ALA A 80 -8.26 -12.66 -5.43
CA ALA A 80 -7.86 -13.01 -4.08
C ALA A 80 -6.73 -12.11 -3.55
N LEU A 81 -5.73 -11.75 -4.37
CA LEU A 81 -4.68 -10.81 -3.95
C LEU A 81 -5.24 -9.42 -3.66
N VAL A 82 -6.17 -8.91 -4.49
CA VAL A 82 -6.83 -7.62 -4.24
C VAL A 82 -7.56 -7.65 -2.90
N LEU A 83 -8.35 -8.69 -2.61
CA LEU A 83 -9.00 -8.88 -1.30
C LEU A 83 -7.99 -8.87 -0.16
N GLY A 84 -6.88 -9.60 -0.33
CA GLY A 84 -5.79 -9.63 0.63
C GLY A 84 -5.27 -8.24 0.98
N VAL A 85 -4.95 -7.44 -0.04
CA VAL A 85 -4.47 -6.05 0.12
C VAL A 85 -5.51 -5.18 0.83
N LEU A 86 -6.79 -5.30 0.46
CA LEU A 86 -7.85 -4.47 1.03
C LEU A 86 -8.12 -4.77 2.51
N HIS A 87 -8.10 -6.05 2.90
CA HIS A 87 -8.18 -6.45 4.29
C HIS A 87 -6.97 -5.96 5.11
N LEU A 88 -5.76 -6.14 4.59
CA LEU A 88 -4.54 -5.63 5.23
C LEU A 88 -4.58 -4.11 5.41
N ALA A 89 -5.04 -3.38 4.38
CA ALA A 89 -5.17 -1.94 4.44
C ALA A 89 -6.12 -1.50 5.57
N ARG A 90 -7.17 -2.29 5.84
CA ARG A 90 -8.13 -2.06 6.94
C ARG A 90 -7.63 -2.54 8.31
N GLY A 91 -6.46 -3.18 8.38
CA GLY A 91 -5.90 -3.73 9.61
C GLY A 91 -6.40 -5.12 9.98
N ASP A 92 -7.11 -5.80 9.07
CA ASP A 92 -7.56 -7.19 9.27
C ASP A 92 -6.50 -8.16 8.71
N GLU A 93 -5.42 -8.33 9.47
CA GLU A 93 -4.29 -9.18 9.11
C GLU A 93 -4.71 -10.64 8.86
N PRO A 94 -5.52 -11.30 9.72
CA PRO A 94 -5.92 -12.68 9.49
C PRO A 94 -6.67 -12.90 8.18
N GLN A 95 -7.64 -12.04 7.84
CA GLN A 95 -8.33 -12.11 6.54
C GLN A 95 -7.36 -11.83 5.39
N GLY A 96 -6.55 -10.78 5.52
CA GLY A 96 -5.61 -10.37 4.48
C GLY A 96 -4.62 -11.48 4.11
N MET A 97 -3.98 -12.06 5.12
CA MET A 97 -3.04 -13.16 4.93
C MET A 97 -3.70 -14.45 4.45
N GLY A 98 -4.94 -14.72 4.89
CA GLY A 98 -5.73 -15.86 4.40
C GLY A 98 -5.99 -15.79 2.89
N TRP A 99 -6.39 -14.62 2.39
CA TRP A 99 -6.61 -14.40 0.95
C TRP A 99 -5.32 -14.46 0.12
N ILE A 100 -4.21 -13.90 0.64
CA ILE A 100 -2.90 -14.00 -0.03
C ILE A 100 -2.42 -15.46 -0.09
N GLY A 101 -2.59 -16.22 1.00
CA GLY A 101 -2.27 -17.66 1.02
C GLY A 101 -3.12 -18.45 0.02
N ARG A 102 -4.42 -18.16 -0.06
CA ARG A 102 -5.32 -18.75 -1.07
C ARG A 102 -4.86 -18.44 -2.48
N ALA A 103 -4.49 -17.19 -2.79
CA ALA A 103 -3.96 -16.84 -4.10
C ALA A 103 -2.68 -17.63 -4.45
N GLY A 104 -1.81 -17.88 -3.47
CA GLY A 104 -0.64 -18.74 -3.62
C GLY A 104 -1.01 -20.16 -4.05
N HIS A 105 -1.96 -20.79 -3.36
CA HIS A 105 -2.43 -22.14 -3.72
C HIS A 105 -3.10 -22.18 -5.09
N LEU A 106 -3.85 -21.14 -5.47
CA LEU A 106 -4.49 -21.06 -6.79
C LEU A 106 -3.49 -20.96 -7.94
N LEU A 107 -2.26 -20.49 -7.68
CA LEU A 107 -1.19 -20.41 -8.66
C LEU A 107 -0.31 -21.67 -8.72
N GLU A 108 -0.56 -22.67 -7.87
CA GLU A 108 0.19 -23.92 -7.93
C GLU A 108 -0.04 -24.62 -9.28
N GLY A 109 1.06 -24.94 -9.99
CA GLY A 109 1.00 -25.57 -11.32
C GLY A 109 0.65 -24.62 -12.46
N VAL A 110 0.38 -23.35 -12.18
CA VAL A 110 0.12 -22.33 -13.20
C VAL A 110 1.46 -21.82 -13.77
N PRO A 111 1.62 -21.71 -15.10
CA PRO A 111 2.79 -21.08 -15.68
C PRO A 111 3.01 -19.65 -15.15
N VAL A 112 4.28 -19.24 -15.09
CA VAL A 112 4.66 -17.91 -14.60
C VAL A 112 3.87 -16.82 -15.32
N CYS A 113 3.18 -15.99 -14.54
CA CYS A 113 2.27 -14.95 -15.01
C CYS A 113 2.38 -13.69 -14.14
N PRO A 114 1.74 -12.56 -14.51
CA PRO A 114 1.88 -11.30 -13.77
C PRO A 114 1.46 -11.41 -12.30
N VAL A 115 0.46 -12.24 -11.99
CA VAL A 115 -0.05 -12.45 -10.62
C VAL A 115 1.01 -13.05 -9.70
N HIS A 116 1.95 -13.84 -10.22
CA HIS A 116 3.10 -14.33 -9.44
C HIS A 116 4.00 -13.18 -8.95
N GLY A 117 4.13 -12.11 -9.75
CA GLY A 117 4.90 -10.93 -9.36
C GLY A 117 4.22 -10.14 -8.24
N LEU A 118 2.89 -10.01 -8.31
CA LEU A 118 2.10 -9.39 -7.25
C LEU A 118 2.15 -10.23 -5.97
N LEU A 119 2.05 -11.55 -6.08
CA LEU A 119 2.19 -12.46 -4.94
C LEU A 119 3.58 -12.31 -4.31
N LEU A 120 4.65 -12.29 -5.10
CA LEU A 120 6.02 -12.09 -4.60
C LEU A 120 6.21 -10.73 -3.93
N HIS A 121 5.58 -9.67 -4.46
CA HIS A 121 5.58 -8.37 -3.79
C HIS A 121 4.94 -8.46 -2.38
N LEU A 122 3.79 -9.11 -2.27
CA LEU A 122 3.04 -9.21 -1.01
C LEU A 122 3.59 -10.24 -0.01
N THR A 123 4.37 -11.22 -0.47
CA THR A 123 4.94 -12.28 0.38
C THR A 123 6.44 -12.13 0.62
N GLY A 124 7.14 -11.36 -0.23
CA GLY A 124 8.57 -11.12 -0.14
C GLY A 124 8.91 -9.68 0.20
N VAL A 125 8.47 -8.72 -0.63
CA VAL A 125 8.87 -7.31 -0.49
C VAL A 125 8.25 -6.67 0.76
N GLU A 126 6.91 -6.64 0.87
CA GLU A 126 6.24 -5.97 1.99
C GLU A 126 6.58 -6.60 3.36
N PRO A 127 6.56 -7.94 3.53
CA PRO A 127 6.91 -8.55 4.81
C PRO A 127 8.38 -8.31 5.19
N SER A 128 9.32 -8.36 4.24
CA SER A 128 10.73 -8.07 4.52
C SER A 128 10.93 -6.61 4.93
N LEU A 129 10.21 -5.69 4.28
CA LEU A 129 10.17 -4.28 4.61
C LEU A 129 9.60 -4.03 6.02
N GLN A 130 8.56 -4.75 6.41
CA GLN A 130 7.93 -4.67 7.74
C GLN A 130 8.81 -5.29 8.84
N ALA A 131 9.49 -6.40 8.53
CA ALA A 131 10.39 -7.11 9.44
C ALA A 131 11.75 -6.41 9.62
N GLY A 132 12.00 -5.28 8.95
CA GLY A 132 13.27 -4.57 9.01
C GLY A 132 14.42 -5.33 8.34
N GLN A 133 14.13 -6.08 7.28
CA GLN A 133 15.08 -6.89 6.50
C GLN A 133 15.29 -6.28 5.11
N PRO A 134 15.95 -5.11 4.99
CA PRO A 134 16.02 -4.38 3.72
C PRO A 134 16.77 -5.13 2.63
N ALA A 135 17.76 -5.97 2.96
CA ALA A 135 18.46 -6.79 1.96
C ALA A 135 17.51 -7.79 1.29
N ALA A 136 16.71 -8.52 2.07
CA ALA A 136 15.70 -9.45 1.54
C ALA A 136 14.63 -8.72 0.71
N ALA A 137 14.23 -7.52 1.14
CA ALA A 137 13.30 -6.68 0.39
C ALA A 137 13.88 -6.24 -0.96
N VAL A 138 15.16 -5.86 -1.02
CA VAL A 138 15.85 -5.51 -2.28
C VAL A 138 15.86 -6.70 -3.24
N ASP A 139 16.23 -7.89 -2.75
CA ASP A 139 16.32 -9.09 -3.58
C ASP A 139 14.94 -9.47 -4.14
N ALA A 140 13.90 -9.49 -3.30
CA ALA A 140 12.53 -9.74 -3.73
C ALA A 140 12.04 -8.68 -4.72
N ALA A 141 12.32 -7.39 -4.48
CA ALA A 141 11.87 -6.30 -5.35
C ALA A 141 12.52 -6.37 -6.74
N ARG A 142 13.81 -6.75 -6.81
CA ARG A 142 14.50 -7.01 -8.08
C ARG A 142 13.89 -8.19 -8.83
N GLN A 143 13.54 -9.27 -8.14
CA GLN A 143 12.85 -10.41 -8.74
C GLN A 143 11.48 -10.01 -9.31
N VAL A 144 10.70 -9.19 -8.60
CA VAL A 144 9.43 -8.63 -9.11
C VAL A 144 9.67 -7.79 -10.36
N ARG A 145 10.67 -6.89 -10.33
CA ARG A 145 11.03 -6.05 -11.48
C ARG A 145 11.46 -6.87 -12.70
N ASP A 146 12.30 -7.88 -12.50
CA ASP A 146 12.79 -8.74 -13.58
C ASP A 146 11.67 -9.60 -14.16
N LEU A 147 10.74 -10.06 -13.32
CA LEU A 147 9.53 -10.71 -13.80
C LEU A 147 8.68 -9.77 -14.64
N GLY A 148 8.49 -8.52 -14.20
CA GLY A 148 7.81 -7.48 -14.96
C GLY A 148 8.43 -7.26 -16.33
N ARG A 149 9.76 -7.16 -16.41
CA ARG A 149 10.48 -7.03 -17.69
C ARG A 149 10.27 -8.21 -18.62
N ARG A 150 10.40 -9.44 -18.11
CA ARG A 150 10.23 -10.67 -18.92
C ARG A 150 8.82 -10.82 -19.47
N LEU A 151 7.82 -10.40 -18.70
CA LEU A 151 6.40 -10.50 -19.06
C LEU A 151 5.88 -9.25 -19.79
N GLY A 152 6.71 -8.22 -20.00
CA GLY A 152 6.27 -6.94 -20.56
C GLY A 152 5.21 -6.23 -19.71
N GLN A 153 5.29 -6.35 -18.38
CA GLN A 153 4.31 -5.81 -17.44
C GLN A 153 4.87 -4.57 -16.73
N PRO A 154 4.49 -3.34 -17.15
CA PRO A 154 5.02 -2.11 -16.57
C PRO A 154 4.64 -1.93 -15.09
N ASP A 155 3.45 -2.40 -14.68
CA ASP A 155 3.01 -2.39 -13.29
C ASP A 155 4.02 -3.08 -12.36
N LEU A 156 4.48 -4.28 -12.72
CA LEU A 156 5.46 -5.02 -11.93
C LEU A 156 6.85 -4.36 -11.91
N VAL A 157 7.24 -3.73 -13.02
CA VAL A 157 8.51 -2.98 -13.08
C VAL A 157 8.46 -1.80 -12.10
N ALA A 158 7.38 -1.04 -12.11
CA ALA A 158 7.19 0.11 -11.23
C ALA A 158 7.08 -0.31 -9.74
N ILE A 159 6.34 -1.39 -9.45
CA ILE A 159 6.25 -1.98 -8.10
C ILE A 159 7.63 -2.42 -7.60
N GLY A 160 8.41 -3.10 -8.43
CA GLY A 160 9.75 -3.54 -8.09
C GLY A 160 10.71 -2.36 -7.83
N LEU A 161 10.70 -1.33 -8.68
CA LEU A 161 11.47 -0.10 -8.47
C LEU A 161 11.09 0.59 -7.14
N ASN A 162 9.79 0.70 -6.86
CA ASN A 162 9.30 1.30 -5.62
C ASN A 162 9.71 0.51 -4.37
N GLY A 163 9.58 -0.82 -4.42
CA GLY A 163 10.00 -1.72 -3.34
C GLY A 163 11.50 -1.64 -3.06
N GLU A 164 12.33 -1.67 -4.11
CA GLU A 164 13.79 -1.54 -3.99
C GLU A 164 14.15 -0.16 -3.42
N GLY A 165 13.53 0.91 -3.91
CA GLY A 165 13.76 2.27 -3.42
C GLY A 165 13.43 2.42 -1.93
N ARG A 166 12.29 1.89 -1.49
CA ARG A 166 11.89 1.87 -0.07
C ARG A 166 12.86 1.07 0.80
N ALA A 167 13.32 -0.08 0.31
CA ALA A 167 14.30 -0.90 1.03
C ALA A 167 15.65 -0.18 1.17
N LEU A 168 16.11 0.49 0.11
CA LEU A 168 17.34 1.30 0.14
C LEU A 168 17.24 2.45 1.14
N ILE A 169 16.12 3.19 1.17
CA ILE A 169 15.87 4.25 2.15
C ILE A 169 16.00 3.71 3.58
N ARG A 170 15.36 2.59 3.90
CA ARG A 170 15.40 1.98 5.24
C ARG A 170 16.76 1.42 5.63
N SER A 171 17.63 1.17 4.66
CA SER A 171 19.04 0.79 4.89
C SER A 171 20.01 1.99 4.94
N GLY A 172 19.51 3.22 4.83
CA GLY A 172 20.32 4.45 4.87
C GLY A 172 20.81 4.95 3.50
N HIS A 173 20.55 4.23 2.41
CA HIS A 173 20.89 4.64 1.04
C HIS A 173 19.82 5.57 0.46
N VAL A 174 19.57 6.69 1.14
CA VAL A 174 18.40 7.56 0.91
C VAL A 174 18.37 8.13 -0.52
N ILE A 175 19.50 8.64 -1.02
CA ILE A 175 19.56 9.27 -2.34
C ILE A 175 19.25 8.27 -3.46
N ASP A 176 19.86 7.09 -3.41
CA ASP A 176 19.61 6.04 -4.40
C ASP A 176 18.18 5.52 -4.32
N GLY A 177 17.65 5.36 -3.11
CA GLY A 177 16.27 4.95 -2.91
C GLY A 177 15.28 5.94 -3.49
N LEU A 178 15.41 7.24 -3.17
CA LEU A 178 14.55 8.29 -3.72
C LEU A 178 14.62 8.35 -5.26
N ARG A 179 15.79 8.14 -5.86
CA ARG A 179 15.94 8.09 -7.31
C ARG A 179 15.12 6.96 -7.94
N LEU A 180 15.08 5.77 -7.33
CA LEU A 180 14.26 4.65 -7.80
C LEU A 180 12.76 4.92 -7.62
N LEU A 181 12.37 5.58 -6.53
CA LEU A 181 10.97 5.99 -6.34
C LEU A 181 10.53 6.96 -7.44
N ASP A 182 11.36 7.95 -7.76
CA ASP A 182 11.05 8.92 -8.82
C ASP A 182 10.92 8.23 -10.19
N GLU A 183 11.81 7.28 -10.51
CA GLU A 183 11.74 6.49 -11.75
C GLU A 183 10.43 5.71 -11.85
N ALA A 184 10.01 5.07 -10.76
CA ALA A 184 8.70 4.39 -10.71
C ALA A 184 7.53 5.36 -10.92
N MET A 185 7.63 6.59 -10.40
CA MET A 185 6.58 7.60 -10.55
C MET A 185 6.50 8.19 -11.97
N ILE A 186 7.55 8.10 -12.80
CA ILE A 186 7.44 8.52 -14.21
C ILE A 186 6.44 7.64 -14.96
N ALA A 187 6.47 6.32 -14.76
CA ALA A 187 5.50 5.41 -15.38
C ALA A 187 4.04 5.72 -14.97
N VAL A 188 3.83 6.20 -13.73
CA VAL A 188 2.52 6.69 -13.27
C VAL A 188 2.08 7.91 -14.09
N LEU A 189 2.99 8.85 -14.37
CA LEU A 189 2.70 10.07 -15.11
C LEU A 189 2.45 9.83 -16.60
N ASP A 190 3.12 8.84 -17.18
CA ASP A 190 2.94 8.45 -18.58
C ASP A 190 1.59 7.73 -18.82
N GLY A 191 0.87 7.39 -17.74
CA GLY A 191 -0.47 6.80 -17.81
C GLY A 191 -0.47 5.32 -18.22
N GLU A 192 0.69 4.66 -18.15
CA GLU A 192 0.90 3.28 -18.59
C GLU A 192 0.44 2.24 -17.57
N LEU A 193 0.12 2.67 -16.34
CA LEU A 193 -0.14 1.78 -15.20
C LEU A 193 -1.62 1.64 -14.90
N ALA A 194 -1.99 0.49 -14.33
CA ALA A 194 -3.34 0.30 -13.80
C ALA A 194 -3.64 1.36 -12.72
N PRO A 195 -4.87 1.91 -12.65
CA PRO A 195 -5.23 2.91 -11.66
C PRO A 195 -4.96 2.49 -10.21
N PHE A 196 -5.21 1.22 -9.88
CA PHE A 196 -4.94 0.68 -8.54
C PHE A 196 -3.44 0.71 -8.20
N VAL A 197 -2.58 0.32 -9.15
CA VAL A 197 -1.12 0.34 -9.00
C VAL A 197 -0.61 1.77 -8.87
N SER A 198 -1.11 2.68 -9.71
CA SER A 198 -0.79 4.12 -9.63
C SER A 198 -1.10 4.69 -8.24
N GLY A 199 -2.29 4.39 -7.69
CA GLY A 199 -2.67 4.81 -6.35
C GLY A 199 -1.73 4.26 -5.26
N THR A 200 -1.36 2.99 -5.38
CA THR A 200 -0.41 2.33 -4.46
C THR A 200 0.97 3.00 -4.50
N LEU A 201 1.49 3.28 -5.69
CA LEU A 201 2.79 3.93 -5.88
C LEU A 201 2.82 5.35 -5.33
N TYR A 202 1.74 6.14 -5.53
CA TYR A 202 1.62 7.45 -4.88
C TYR A 202 1.69 7.33 -3.36
N CYS A 203 0.89 6.44 -2.75
CA CYS A 203 0.86 6.25 -1.31
C CYS A 203 2.21 5.83 -0.74
N HIS A 204 2.86 4.84 -1.36
CA HIS A 204 4.17 4.35 -0.94
C HIS A 204 5.26 5.42 -1.08
N THR A 205 5.26 6.17 -2.19
CA THR A 205 6.26 7.21 -2.43
C THR A 205 6.11 8.39 -1.48
N ILE A 206 4.88 8.85 -1.24
CA ILE A 206 4.59 9.92 -0.28
C ILE A 206 5.00 9.49 1.13
N THR A 207 4.68 8.25 1.53
CA THR A 207 5.09 7.69 2.82
C THR A 207 6.61 7.64 2.95
N ALA A 208 7.33 7.18 1.92
CA ALA A 208 8.78 7.15 1.94
C ALA A 208 9.42 8.55 2.01
N CYS A 209 8.84 9.54 1.33
CA CYS A 209 9.27 10.94 1.46
C CYS A 209 9.07 11.48 2.88
N HIS A 210 7.96 11.09 3.52
CA HIS A 210 7.68 11.43 4.91
C HIS A 210 8.67 10.76 5.88
N GLU A 211 9.01 9.49 5.68
CA GLU A 211 10.00 8.76 6.50
C GLU A 211 11.37 9.46 6.55
N VAL A 212 11.78 10.14 5.47
CA VAL A 212 13.05 10.88 5.38
C VAL A 212 12.92 12.40 5.49
N VAL A 213 11.70 12.90 5.76
CA VAL A 213 11.40 14.33 5.90
C VAL A 213 11.75 15.16 4.63
N ASP A 214 11.67 14.55 3.43
CA ASP A 214 11.77 15.29 2.16
C ASP A 214 10.41 15.94 1.83
N VAL A 215 10.08 16.99 2.59
CA VAL A 215 8.78 17.69 2.52
C VAL A 215 8.54 18.28 1.13
N ARG A 216 9.60 18.73 0.44
CA ARG A 216 9.50 19.32 -0.91
C ARG A 216 9.06 18.27 -1.92
N ARG A 217 9.69 17.09 -1.90
CA ARG A 217 9.32 15.98 -2.78
C ARG A 217 7.95 15.41 -2.44
N MET A 218 7.65 15.27 -1.15
CA MET A 218 6.33 14.86 -0.67
C MET A 218 5.23 15.76 -1.24
N ALA A 219 5.35 17.08 -1.09
CA ALA A 219 4.39 18.05 -1.62
C ALA A 219 4.24 17.95 -3.14
N ARG A 220 5.35 17.76 -3.88
CA ARG A 220 5.30 17.62 -5.34
C ARG A 220 4.49 16.39 -5.77
N TRP A 221 4.70 15.25 -5.13
CA TRP A 221 3.98 14.02 -5.45
C TRP A 221 2.51 14.08 -5.00
N THR A 222 2.21 14.72 -3.87
CA THR A 222 0.83 14.99 -3.46
C THR A 222 0.09 15.86 -4.47
N ASP A 223 0.70 16.96 -4.94
CA ASP A 223 0.09 17.83 -5.96
C ASP A 223 -0.19 17.08 -7.27
N LEU A 224 0.70 16.16 -7.66
CA LEU A 224 0.50 15.30 -8.85
C LEU A 224 -0.60 14.27 -8.64
N ALA A 225 -0.65 13.65 -7.46
CA ALA A 225 -1.72 12.73 -7.09
C ALA A 225 -3.09 13.42 -7.11
N GLU A 226 -3.20 14.64 -6.55
CA GLU A 226 -4.45 15.40 -6.56
C GLU A 226 -4.90 15.73 -8.00
N ARG A 227 -3.98 16.11 -8.89
CA ARG A 227 -4.29 16.34 -10.31
C ARG A 227 -4.73 15.06 -11.03
N TRP A 228 -4.06 13.95 -10.77
CA TRP A 228 -4.43 12.64 -11.32
C TRP A 228 -5.81 12.20 -10.83
N LEU A 229 -6.08 12.33 -9.53
CA LEU A 229 -7.38 12.03 -8.94
C LEU A 229 -8.51 12.91 -9.52
N ALA A 230 -8.21 14.17 -9.84
CA ALA A 230 -9.16 15.08 -10.49
C ALA A 230 -9.51 14.70 -11.94
N THR A 231 -8.78 13.76 -12.57
CA THR A 231 -9.17 13.19 -13.87
C THR A 231 -10.28 12.15 -13.76
N PHE A 232 -10.55 11.63 -12.56
CA PHE A 232 -11.67 10.74 -12.32
C PHE A 232 -12.91 11.53 -11.88
N PRO A 233 -14.13 11.03 -12.17
CA PRO A 233 -15.35 11.59 -11.61
C PRO A 233 -15.28 11.71 -10.08
N ALA A 234 -15.91 12.75 -9.52
CA ALA A 234 -15.70 13.27 -8.16
C ALA A 234 -15.85 12.29 -6.95
N ALA A 235 -16.22 11.04 -7.18
CA ALA A 235 -16.45 10.03 -6.13
C ALA A 235 -15.18 9.32 -5.62
N VAL A 236 -14.01 9.55 -6.22
CA VAL A 236 -12.78 8.77 -5.98
C VAL A 236 -11.95 9.19 -4.75
N ALA A 237 -12.30 10.30 -4.08
CA ALA A 237 -11.37 10.97 -3.17
C ALA A 237 -11.10 10.30 -1.81
N PHE A 238 -11.82 9.25 -1.41
CA PHE A 238 -11.80 8.80 0.01
C PHE A 238 -11.09 7.47 0.31
N GLY A 239 -10.90 6.56 -0.66
CA GLY A 239 -10.39 5.20 -0.37
C GLY A 239 -8.86 5.07 -0.27
N VAL A 240 -8.12 5.81 -1.11
CA VAL A 240 -6.67 5.58 -1.33
C VAL A 240 -5.79 6.44 -0.40
N CYS A 241 -6.17 7.70 -0.15
CA CYS A 241 -5.25 8.70 0.44
C CYS A 241 -5.49 9.02 1.93
N ALA A 242 -6.62 8.61 2.53
CA ALA A 242 -6.97 9.01 3.90
C ALA A 242 -5.94 8.60 4.98
N ARG A 243 -5.19 7.50 4.73
CA ARG A 243 -4.09 7.04 5.60
C ARG A 243 -2.83 7.92 5.53
N CYS A 244 -2.52 8.51 4.37
CA CYS A 244 -1.33 9.37 4.23
C CYS A 244 -1.56 10.77 4.80
N THR A 245 -2.81 11.27 4.78
CA THR A 245 -3.16 12.63 5.21
C THR A 245 -3.65 12.73 6.66
N GLY A 246 -3.74 11.61 7.41
CA GLY A 246 -4.24 11.62 8.78
C GLY A 246 -5.69 12.10 8.90
N LEU A 247 -6.54 11.77 7.92
CA LEU A 247 -7.93 12.22 7.88
C LEU A 247 -8.84 11.15 8.51
N SER A 248 -8.97 11.15 9.83
CA SER A 248 -10.13 10.56 10.49
C SER A 248 -11.29 11.56 10.38
N SER A 249 -12.32 11.20 9.61
CA SER A 249 -13.51 12.02 9.43
C SER A 249 -14.27 12.18 10.75
N THR A 250 -14.35 13.41 11.27
CA THR A 250 -15.60 13.89 11.88
C THR A 250 -16.39 14.59 10.78
N SER A 251 -17.56 14.06 10.49
CA SER A 251 -18.52 14.62 9.55
C SER A 251 -18.91 16.06 9.92
N SER A 252 -18.74 16.99 8.99
CA SER A 252 -19.66 18.12 8.86
C SER A 252 -19.69 18.59 7.40
N THR A 253 -20.89 18.54 6.85
CA THR A 253 -21.32 19.13 5.58
C THR A 253 -21.11 20.64 5.56
N ALA A 254 -20.52 21.17 4.48
CA ALA A 254 -20.93 22.40 3.79
C ALA A 254 -19.84 22.80 2.79
N GLY A 255 -20.27 23.27 1.61
CA GLY A 255 -19.42 23.64 0.49
C GLY A 255 -18.29 24.60 0.88
N GLY A 256 -17.07 24.17 0.57
CA GLY A 256 -15.84 24.90 0.79
C GLY A 256 -14.68 24.04 0.31
N THR A 257 -13.63 24.68 -0.21
CA THR A 257 -12.38 24.03 -0.67
C THR A 257 -11.91 22.94 0.29
N THR A 258 -11.45 21.82 -0.28
CA THR A 258 -11.07 20.60 0.44
C THR A 258 -10.07 20.87 1.58
N PRO A 259 -10.24 20.22 2.75
CA PRO A 259 -9.37 20.42 3.92
C PRO A 259 -7.87 20.18 3.67
N SER A 260 -7.51 19.34 2.69
CA SER A 260 -6.11 19.07 2.30
C SER A 260 -5.41 20.35 1.81
N ALA A 261 -6.09 21.09 0.95
CA ALA A 261 -5.59 22.33 0.38
C ALA A 261 -5.48 23.45 1.43
N GLN A 262 -6.31 23.42 2.48
CA GLN A 262 -6.27 24.37 3.59
C GLN A 262 -5.11 24.07 4.57
N ARG A 263 -4.86 22.78 4.89
CA ARG A 263 -3.81 22.36 5.83
C ARG A 263 -2.39 22.46 5.25
N CYS A 264 -2.24 22.20 3.96
CA CYS A 264 -0.97 22.42 3.26
C CYS A 264 -0.69 23.92 3.07
N ARG A 265 -1.74 24.74 2.85
CA ARG A 265 -1.63 26.21 2.87
C ARG A 265 -1.27 26.75 4.25
N SER A 266 -1.81 26.19 5.34
CA SER A 266 -1.48 26.64 6.70
C SER A 266 -0.03 26.34 7.10
N CYS A 267 0.56 25.23 6.64
CA CYS A 267 2.02 24.99 6.78
C CYS A 267 2.86 25.97 5.94
N ARG A 268 2.29 26.51 4.85
CA ARG A 268 2.96 27.47 3.97
C ARG A 268 2.93 28.90 4.54
N THR A 269 1.90 29.27 5.31
CA THR A 269 1.73 30.60 5.91
C THR A 269 2.29 30.73 7.33
N SER A 270 2.63 29.64 8.01
CA SER A 270 3.23 29.65 9.35
C SER A 270 4.77 29.64 9.36
N MET A 271 5.43 29.77 8.20
CA MET A 271 6.86 30.01 8.15
C MET A 271 7.17 31.44 8.61
N PRO A 272 8.07 31.65 9.60
CA PRO A 272 8.55 32.99 9.89
C PRO A 272 9.39 33.48 8.71
N THR A 273 8.92 34.54 8.06
CA THR A 273 9.73 35.33 7.14
C THR A 273 10.84 36.00 7.92
N GLY A 274 12.08 35.54 7.71
CA GLY A 274 13.28 36.19 8.20
C GLY A 274 13.85 35.57 9.47
N SER A 275 14.90 34.78 9.31
CA SER A 275 15.97 34.62 10.30
C SER A 275 17.21 34.07 9.60
N THR A 276 18.21 34.93 9.50
CA THR A 276 19.58 34.71 9.02
C THR A 276 20.23 33.45 9.62
N MET A 277 20.84 32.65 8.75
CA MET A 277 21.66 31.48 9.09
C MET A 277 23.05 31.93 9.61
N PRO A 278 23.55 31.46 10.78
CA PRO A 278 24.93 31.75 11.19
C PRO A 278 25.92 30.73 10.57
N PRO A 279 27.22 31.08 10.46
CA PRO A 279 28.16 30.34 9.63
C PRO A 279 28.67 29.05 10.30
N ARG A 280 29.04 28.09 9.45
CA ARG A 280 29.66 26.82 9.83
C ARG A 280 31.07 27.06 10.37
N HIS A 281 31.35 26.62 11.59
CA HIS A 281 32.71 26.32 12.05
C HIS A 281 32.78 24.83 12.41
N GLY A 282 33.76 24.15 11.80
CA GLY A 282 33.96 22.71 11.95
C GLY A 282 34.68 22.34 13.24
N THR A 283 34.57 21.05 13.60
CA THR A 283 35.56 20.33 14.40
C THR A 283 35.39 18.83 14.19
N SER A 284 36.55 18.18 14.16
CA SER A 284 36.90 16.79 13.93
C SER A 284 36.22 15.76 14.84
N TRP A 285 35.90 14.58 14.29
CA TRP A 285 35.67 13.34 15.05
C TRP A 285 36.96 12.53 15.18
N PRO A 286 37.36 12.04 16.37
CA PRO A 286 38.61 11.31 16.53
C PRO A 286 38.48 9.83 16.17
N ARG A 287 39.47 9.33 15.41
CA ARG A 287 39.80 7.91 15.28
C ARG A 287 40.48 7.42 16.56
N ARG A 288 40.18 6.19 17.00
CA ARG A 288 41.13 5.34 17.73
C ARG A 288 41.13 3.93 17.13
N ALA A 289 42.28 3.58 16.55
CA ALA A 289 42.82 2.20 16.52
C ALA A 289 43.13 1.78 17.97
N GLY A 290 43.17 0.53 18.40
CA GLY A 290 43.32 -0.78 17.78
C GLY A 290 44.21 -1.59 18.74
N CYS A 291 43.92 -2.86 19.02
CA CYS A 291 44.90 -3.83 19.51
C CYS A 291 44.37 -5.26 19.44
N ALA A 292 45.31 -6.18 19.29
CA ALA A 292 45.23 -7.46 18.61
C ALA A 292 44.85 -8.67 19.49
N ALA A 293 44.66 -9.79 18.78
CA ALA A 293 44.29 -11.12 19.21
C ALA A 293 45.19 -11.78 20.27
N THR A 294 44.60 -12.65 21.09
CA THR A 294 45.25 -13.79 21.72
C THR A 294 44.30 -14.99 21.86
N ARG A 295 44.92 -16.18 21.87
CA ARG A 295 44.43 -17.54 21.59
C ARG A 295 43.37 -18.12 22.55
N ALA A 296 42.60 -19.07 22.02
CA ALA A 296 41.77 -20.03 22.76
C ALA A 296 42.60 -21.09 23.52
N PRO A 297 42.04 -21.65 24.60
CA PRO A 297 42.07 -23.09 24.82
C PRO A 297 40.72 -23.70 25.25
N GLN A 298 40.70 -25.03 25.20
CA GLN A 298 39.57 -25.98 25.21
C GLN A 298 38.78 -26.09 26.54
N ALA A 299 37.58 -26.68 26.43
CA ALA A 299 36.61 -26.96 27.49
C ALA A 299 37.09 -27.98 28.56
N PRO A 300 36.40 -28.04 29.71
CA PRO A 300 35.72 -29.29 30.02
C PRO A 300 34.28 -29.14 30.55
N THR A 301 33.51 -30.21 30.35
CA THR A 301 32.14 -30.49 30.78
C THR A 301 31.94 -30.47 32.31
N THR A 302 30.80 -29.96 32.79
CA THR A 302 29.92 -30.67 33.77
C THR A 302 28.58 -29.94 33.96
N ARG A 303 27.52 -30.74 34.15
CA ARG A 303 26.12 -30.36 34.41
C ARG A 303 25.96 -29.57 35.72
N ARG A 304 25.06 -28.57 35.71
CA ARG A 304 24.06 -28.28 36.76
C ARG A 304 23.14 -27.11 36.36
N THR A 305 21.84 -27.36 36.33
CA THR A 305 20.73 -26.40 36.52
C THR A 305 20.28 -26.45 37.99
N PRO A 306 19.39 -25.56 38.52
CA PRO A 306 18.73 -24.37 37.92
C PRO A 306 18.77 -23.10 38.83
N VAL A 307 18.07 -22.06 38.38
CA VAL A 307 17.42 -20.95 39.11
C VAL A 307 18.06 -19.56 38.97
N GLY A 308 17.26 -18.63 38.39
CA GLY A 308 17.21 -17.22 38.79
C GLY A 308 18.12 -16.24 38.03
N ALA A 309 17.68 -15.76 36.87
CA ALA A 309 18.16 -14.48 36.35
C ALA A 309 17.08 -13.77 35.53
N THR A 310 16.81 -12.55 35.98
CA THR A 310 15.95 -11.51 35.45
C THR A 310 16.23 -11.21 33.97
N ARG A 311 15.17 -11.25 33.14
CA ARG A 311 15.20 -10.73 31.76
C ARG A 311 15.32 -9.20 31.80
N SER A 312 16.45 -8.65 31.37
CA SER A 312 16.52 -7.27 30.89
C SER A 312 15.75 -7.19 29.57
N ARG A 313 14.54 -6.62 29.61
CA ARG A 313 13.78 -6.23 28.42
C ARG A 313 14.48 -5.01 27.80
N VAL A 314 15.17 -5.20 26.68
CA VAL A 314 15.37 -4.14 25.70
C VAL A 314 14.35 -4.43 24.60
N GLY A 315 13.20 -3.76 24.69
CA GLY A 315 12.14 -3.85 23.69
C GLY A 315 12.49 -3.01 22.47
N PRO A 316 12.26 -3.48 21.24
CA PRO A 316 12.24 -2.63 20.07
C PRO A 316 11.01 -1.72 20.12
N CYS A 317 11.21 -0.47 19.70
CA CYS A 317 10.23 0.59 19.68
C CYS A 317 9.12 0.25 18.67
N CYS A 318 8.00 -0.25 19.18
CA CYS A 318 6.73 -0.30 18.45
C CYS A 318 6.18 1.12 18.30
N SER A 319 6.27 1.68 17.10
CA SER A 319 5.41 2.76 16.60
C SER A 319 4.78 2.21 15.31
N SER A 320 3.47 2.05 15.14
CA SER A 320 2.31 2.62 15.81
C SER A 320 1.09 1.75 15.48
N TRP A 321 0.66 0.90 16.42
CA TRP A 321 -0.57 0.10 16.29
C TRP A 321 -1.15 -0.18 17.68
N VAL A 322 -1.91 0.77 18.25
CA VAL A 322 -2.94 0.50 19.27
C VAL A 322 -4.02 1.58 19.14
N ALA A 323 -5.20 1.20 18.69
CA ALA A 323 -6.42 1.92 19.02
C ALA A 323 -6.81 1.50 20.44
N THR A 324 -6.72 2.41 21.41
CA THR A 324 -7.25 2.17 22.76
C THR A 324 -8.79 2.20 22.73
N PRO A 325 -9.49 1.25 23.36
CA PRO A 325 -10.93 1.35 23.53
C PRO A 325 -11.24 2.53 24.47
N ARG A 326 -12.10 3.46 24.05
CA ARG A 326 -12.66 4.48 24.96
C ARG A 326 -13.60 3.79 25.94
N GLU A 327 -13.27 3.85 27.24
CA GLU A 327 -14.22 3.56 28.31
C GLU A 327 -15.44 4.51 28.21
N PRO A 328 -16.67 4.02 28.47
CA PRO A 328 -17.84 4.89 28.57
C PRO A 328 -17.74 5.73 29.84
N ARG A 329 -17.80 7.06 29.68
CA ARG A 329 -17.88 8.02 30.80
C ARG A 329 -19.14 7.76 31.62
N ARG A 330 -18.98 7.51 32.92
CA ARG A 330 -20.08 7.53 33.89
C ARG A 330 -20.62 8.96 34.05
N PRO A 331 -21.95 9.17 34.14
CA PRO A 331 -22.50 10.49 34.43
C PRO A 331 -22.28 10.87 35.91
N CYS A 332 -21.87 12.12 36.14
CA CYS A 332 -21.83 12.73 37.47
C CYS A 332 -23.27 12.92 37.99
N ALA A 333 -23.54 12.48 39.22
CA ALA A 333 -24.73 12.88 39.97
C ALA A 333 -24.49 14.23 40.69
N PRO A 334 -25.51 15.11 40.79
CA PRO A 334 -25.41 16.41 41.47
C PRO A 334 -25.73 16.27 42.99
N PRO A 335 -25.60 17.35 43.78
CA PRO A 335 -24.86 17.43 45.04
C PRO A 335 -25.43 16.65 46.23
#